data_AF-A0A849RFZ2-F1
#
_entry.id   AF-A0A849RFZ2-F1
#
_cell.length_a   1.000
_cell.length_b   1.000
_cell.length_c   1.000
_cell.angle_alpha   90.00
_cell.angle_beta   90.00
_cell.angle_gamma   90.00
#
_symmetry.space_group_name_H-M   'P 1'
#
loop_
_entity.id
_entity.type
_entity.pdbx_description
1 polymer ?
#
loop_
_entity_poly.entity_id
_entity_poly.type
_entity_poly.pdbx_seq_one_letter_code
_entity_poly.pdbx_strand_id
1 'polypeptide(L)'
;MSETAQNRPGLKKRVEQWLKFTVLPPLGALVIRGIKGSMRLEQRGYEPVDALYREKRSIILAFWHAQQLMIPFGYRGPGSHVLISQHGDGEIIARIIARFGHEAVRGSSTRGGAGALRSLIKLGRSGKDVVVTPDGPKGPRQVAKLGVIQLAKATGLPIVPLGFACSKKNSSRAGIASWCRTRFPAASSSGEPRSGFRARRRTPRLSPLVSNWNRP
;
A
#
# COMPACT_ATOMS: atom_id res chain seq x y z
N MET A 1 21.49 11.30 -46.37
CA MET A 1 20.64 10.21 -45.85
C MET A 1 21.52 9.17 -45.17
N SER A 2 21.84 9.34 -43.89
CA SER A 2 22.57 8.30 -43.11
C SER A 2 22.68 8.68 -41.64
N GLU A 3 21.72 8.29 -40.80
CA GLU A 3 21.95 8.12 -39.36
C GLU A 3 20.77 7.41 -38.66
N THR A 4 20.63 6.10 -38.86
CA THR A 4 19.83 5.25 -37.96
C THR A 4 20.48 3.86 -37.80
N ALA A 5 21.81 3.81 -37.64
CA ALA A 5 22.46 2.60 -37.11
C ALA A 5 22.30 2.58 -35.58
N GLN A 6 21.05 2.43 -35.13
CA GLN A 6 20.73 2.36 -33.72
C GLN A 6 21.25 1.04 -33.14
N ASN A 7 22.30 1.19 -32.33
CA ASN A 7 22.96 0.21 -31.47
C ASN A 7 22.01 -0.88 -30.92
N ARG A 8 21.92 -2.03 -31.61
CA ARG A 8 21.12 -3.17 -31.15
C ARG A 8 21.91 -3.91 -30.06
N PRO A 9 21.34 -4.14 -28.87
CA PRO A 9 22.04 -4.89 -27.83
C PRO A 9 22.38 -6.29 -28.35
N GLY A 10 23.65 -6.68 -28.22
CA GLY A 10 24.14 -7.99 -28.67
C GLY A 10 23.35 -9.15 -28.05
N LEU A 11 23.30 -10.29 -28.74
CA LEU A 11 22.49 -11.46 -28.39
C LEU A 11 22.60 -11.85 -26.89
N LYS A 12 23.81 -11.80 -26.32
CA LYS A 12 24.07 -12.05 -24.88
C LYS A 12 23.25 -11.13 -23.97
N LYS A 13 23.23 -9.82 -24.24
CA LYS A 13 22.45 -8.83 -23.47
C LYS A 13 20.96 -9.08 -23.58
N ARG A 14 20.47 -9.53 -24.74
CA ARG A 14 19.05 -9.88 -24.92
C ARG A 14 18.65 -11.10 -24.12
N VAL A 15 19.48 -12.14 -24.11
CA VAL A 15 19.26 -13.35 -23.30
C VAL A 15 19.31 -13.03 -21.81
N GLU A 16 20.28 -12.21 -21.38
CA GLU A 16 20.40 -11.77 -20.00
C GLU A 16 19.17 -10.95 -19.55
N GLN A 17 18.72 -9.99 -20.37
CA GLN A 17 17.51 -9.22 -20.09
C GLN A 17 16.27 -10.12 -20.06
N TRP A 18 16.15 -11.05 -21.01
CA TRP A 18 15.04 -11.99 -21.05
C TRP A 18 15.01 -12.87 -19.78
N LEU A 19 16.15 -13.41 -19.37
CA LEU A 19 16.29 -14.18 -18.12
C LEU A 19 15.89 -13.33 -16.91
N LYS A 20 16.42 -12.11 -16.79
CA LYS A 20 16.08 -11.18 -15.69
C LYS A 20 14.57 -10.94 -15.62
N PHE A 21 13.94 -10.57 -16.73
CA PHE A 21 12.49 -10.27 -16.73
C PHE A 21 11.58 -11.51 -16.67
N THR A 22 12.13 -12.71 -16.86
CA THR A 22 11.36 -13.97 -16.79
C THR A 22 11.47 -14.61 -15.42
N VAL A 23 12.68 -14.62 -14.83
CA VAL A 23 12.98 -15.30 -13.56
C VAL A 23 12.75 -14.40 -12.34
N LEU A 24 13.08 -13.11 -12.44
CA LEU A 24 12.99 -12.20 -11.29
C LEU A 24 11.54 -11.95 -10.84
N PRO A 25 10.55 -11.77 -11.73
CA PRO A 25 9.17 -11.55 -11.29
C PRO A 25 8.49 -12.72 -10.54
N PRO A 26 8.58 -14.00 -10.97
CA PRO A 26 8.00 -15.10 -10.20
C PRO A 26 8.73 -15.29 -8.87
N LEU A 27 10.06 -15.13 -8.84
CA LEU A 27 10.84 -15.18 -7.60
C LEU A 27 10.42 -14.05 -6.64
N GLY A 28 10.29 -12.82 -7.14
CA GLY A 28 9.82 -11.68 -6.35
C GLY A 28 8.42 -11.90 -5.79
N ALA A 29 7.50 -12.44 -6.59
CA ALA A 29 6.16 -12.79 -6.13
C ALA A 29 6.19 -13.90 -5.06
N LEU A 30 7.06 -14.91 -5.20
CA LEU A 30 7.24 -15.97 -4.20
C LEU A 30 7.76 -15.40 -2.88
N VAL A 31 8.77 -14.53 -2.92
CA VAL A 31 9.30 -13.86 -1.73
C VAL A 31 8.22 -13.03 -1.05
N ILE A 32 7.44 -12.26 -1.79
CA ILE A 32 6.33 -11.45 -1.25
C ILE A 32 5.28 -12.36 -0.58
N ARG A 33 4.92 -13.50 -1.20
CA ARG A 33 4.01 -14.50 -0.61
C ARG A 33 4.61 -15.15 0.64
N GLY A 34 5.91 -15.44 0.66
CA GLY A 34 6.62 -15.98 1.82
C GLY A 34 6.65 -15.01 2.99
N ILE A 35 6.93 -13.72 2.73
CA ILE A 35 6.86 -12.65 3.75
C ILE A 35 5.44 -12.57 4.31
N LYS A 36 4.42 -12.55 3.46
CA LYS A 36 3.02 -12.58 3.91
C LYS A 36 2.73 -13.82 4.77
N GLY A 37 3.26 -15.00 4.40
CA GLY A 37 3.10 -16.23 5.19
C GLY A 37 3.76 -16.15 6.58
N SER A 38 4.87 -15.41 6.69
CA SER A 38 5.56 -15.18 7.97
C SER A 38 4.88 -14.16 8.89
N MET A 39 3.85 -13.46 8.39
CA MET A 39 3.21 -12.35 9.08
C MET A 39 1.72 -12.62 9.32
N ARG A 40 1.21 -12.22 10.50
CA ARG A 40 -0.23 -12.14 10.73
C ARG A 40 -0.75 -10.81 10.22
N LEU A 41 -1.51 -10.85 9.13
CA LEU A 41 -2.15 -9.66 8.56
C LEU A 41 -3.46 -9.38 9.31
N GLU A 42 -3.55 -8.21 9.92
CA GLU A 42 -4.80 -7.66 10.45
C GLU A 42 -5.21 -6.50 9.56
N GLN A 43 -6.49 -6.49 9.17
CA GLN A 43 -7.07 -5.48 8.29
C GLN A 43 -8.09 -4.66 9.07
N ARG A 44 -8.05 -3.34 8.95
CA ARG A 44 -8.95 -2.41 9.65
C ARG A 44 -9.43 -1.32 8.69
N GLY A 45 -10.66 -0.85 8.87
CA GLY A 45 -11.20 0.29 8.11
C GLY A 45 -11.59 -0.04 6.67
N TYR A 46 -11.91 -1.30 6.39
CA TYR A 46 -12.33 -1.76 5.05
C TYR A 46 -13.84 -1.65 4.83
N GLU A 47 -14.62 -1.39 5.89
CA GLU A 47 -16.08 -1.36 5.85
C GLU A 47 -16.63 -0.37 4.80
N PRO A 48 -16.10 0.87 4.66
CA PRO A 48 -16.53 1.78 3.60
C PRO A 48 -16.14 1.29 2.20
N VAL A 49 -14.99 0.62 2.07
CA VAL A 49 -14.50 0.10 0.80
C VAL A 49 -15.35 -1.08 0.33
N ASP A 50 -15.69 -1.98 1.25
CA ASP A 50 -16.59 -3.11 0.99
C ASP A 50 -18.01 -2.63 0.65
N ALA A 51 -18.47 -1.51 1.20
CA ALA A 51 -19.73 -0.87 0.79
C ALA A 51 -19.67 -0.38 -0.67
N LEU A 52 -18.59 0.32 -1.06
CA LEU A 52 -18.40 0.79 -2.43
C LEU A 52 -18.41 -0.38 -3.45
N TYR A 53 -17.73 -1.49 -3.13
CA TYR A 53 -17.72 -2.64 -4.02
C TYR A 53 -19.08 -3.36 -4.09
N ARG A 54 -19.85 -3.42 -3.00
CA ARG A 54 -21.23 -3.95 -3.03
C ARG A 54 -22.13 -3.11 -3.94
N GLU A 55 -21.91 -1.80 -3.99
CA GLU A 55 -22.56 -0.87 -4.91
C GLU A 55 -21.99 -0.91 -6.34
N LYS A 56 -21.04 -1.82 -6.63
CA LYS A 56 -20.32 -1.93 -7.92
C LYS A 56 -19.60 -0.64 -8.33
N ARG A 57 -19.17 0.16 -7.35
CA ARG A 57 -18.43 1.41 -7.58
C ARG A 57 -16.93 1.12 -7.61
N SER A 58 -16.25 1.69 -8.60
CA SER A 58 -14.80 1.66 -8.67
C SER A 58 -14.17 2.72 -7.76
N ILE A 59 -12.88 2.54 -7.46
CA ILE A 59 -12.15 3.42 -6.57
C ILE A 59 -10.82 3.90 -7.17
N ILE A 60 -10.30 5.00 -6.62
CA ILE A 60 -8.89 5.38 -6.77
C ILE A 60 -8.17 4.96 -5.49
N LEU A 61 -7.43 3.86 -5.55
CA LEU A 61 -6.60 3.41 -4.44
C LEU A 61 -5.31 4.25 -4.40
N ALA A 62 -5.02 4.87 -3.26
CA ALA A 62 -3.84 5.70 -3.06
C ALA A 62 -2.98 5.16 -1.93
N PHE A 63 -1.69 4.95 -2.18
CA PHE A 63 -0.74 4.51 -1.14
C PHE A 63 0.64 5.11 -1.36
N TRP A 64 1.45 5.20 -0.30
CA TRP A 64 2.80 5.77 -0.38
C TRP A 64 3.80 4.83 -1.05
N HIS A 65 4.75 5.37 -1.84
CA HIS A 65 5.80 4.54 -2.47
C HIS A 65 6.56 3.65 -1.49
N ALA A 66 6.70 4.03 -0.21
CA ALA A 66 7.42 3.19 0.77
C ALA A 66 6.65 1.92 1.20
N GLN A 67 5.37 1.80 0.85
CA GLN A 67 4.49 0.74 1.35
C GLN A 67 4.15 -0.33 0.30
N GLN A 68 4.61 -0.20 -0.95
CA GLN A 68 4.10 -1.00 -2.10
C GLN A 68 4.24 -2.51 -1.92
N LEU A 69 5.20 -2.98 -1.12
CA LEU A 69 5.53 -4.40 -0.98
C LEU A 69 4.32 -5.25 -0.56
N MET A 70 3.54 -4.77 0.41
CA MET A 70 2.42 -5.53 1.00
C MET A 70 1.04 -5.08 0.52
N ILE A 71 0.98 -4.01 -0.29
CA ILE A 71 -0.26 -3.46 -0.82
C ILE A 71 -1.10 -4.48 -1.60
N PRO A 72 -0.53 -5.40 -2.42
CA PRO A 72 -1.34 -6.40 -3.11
C PRO A 72 -2.25 -7.23 -2.19
N PHE A 73 -1.85 -7.44 -0.93
CA PHE A 73 -2.66 -8.20 0.05
C PHE A 73 -3.70 -7.35 0.80
N GLY A 74 -3.63 -6.03 0.68
CA GLY A 74 -4.64 -5.10 1.18
C GLY A 74 -5.68 -4.71 0.13
N TYR A 75 -5.49 -5.09 -1.14
CA TYR A 75 -6.49 -4.83 -2.16
C TYR A 75 -7.60 -5.88 -2.13
N ARG A 76 -8.87 -5.43 -2.20
CA ARG A 76 -10.06 -6.29 -2.10
C ARG A 76 -10.96 -6.28 -3.34
N GLY A 77 -10.58 -5.53 -4.37
CA GLY A 77 -11.37 -5.42 -5.59
C GLY A 77 -11.09 -6.56 -6.58
N PRO A 78 -11.81 -6.58 -7.72
CA PRO A 78 -11.71 -7.64 -8.72
C PRO A 78 -10.45 -7.57 -9.60
N GLY A 79 -9.69 -6.47 -9.54
CA GLY A 79 -8.51 -6.22 -10.36
C GLY A 79 -8.32 -4.72 -10.59
N SER A 80 -7.07 -4.27 -10.60
CA SER A 80 -6.77 -2.84 -10.61
C SER A 80 -5.63 -2.45 -11.53
N HIS A 81 -5.62 -1.18 -11.94
CA HIS A 81 -4.68 -0.62 -12.91
C HIS A 81 -3.72 0.35 -12.21
N VAL A 82 -2.47 -0.07 -12.05
CA VAL A 82 -1.46 0.62 -11.27
C VAL A 82 -0.58 1.48 -12.16
N LEU A 83 -0.42 2.76 -11.79
CA LEU A 83 0.54 3.64 -12.45
C LEU A 83 1.98 3.21 -12.15
N ILE A 84 2.72 2.76 -13.17
CA ILE A 84 4.11 2.29 -13.01
C ILE A 84 5.03 2.95 -14.05
N SER A 85 6.21 3.37 -13.60
CA SER A 85 7.19 4.04 -14.45
C SER A 85 7.68 3.18 -15.61
N GLN A 86 8.01 3.83 -16.74
CA GLN A 86 8.48 3.20 -17.98
C GLN A 86 9.91 2.63 -17.90
N HIS A 87 10.62 2.78 -16.78
CA HIS A 87 11.99 2.29 -16.61
C HIS A 87 12.04 0.76 -16.43
N GLY A 88 13.25 0.19 -16.52
CA GLY A 88 13.49 -1.26 -16.37
C GLY A 88 13.01 -1.83 -15.04
N ASP A 89 13.26 -1.13 -13.94
CA ASP A 89 12.76 -1.55 -12.61
C ASP A 89 11.23 -1.56 -12.57
N GLY A 90 10.60 -0.59 -13.24
CA GLY A 90 9.15 -0.54 -13.37
C GLY A 90 8.59 -1.69 -14.22
N GLU A 91 9.36 -2.25 -15.16
CA GLU A 91 8.95 -3.46 -15.90
C GLU A 91 8.96 -4.70 -15.00
N ILE A 92 9.98 -4.83 -14.15
CA ILE A 92 10.03 -5.91 -13.15
C ILE A 92 8.83 -5.82 -12.22
N ILE A 93 8.55 -4.63 -11.67
CA ILE A 93 7.41 -4.40 -10.78
C ILE A 93 6.09 -4.70 -11.50
N ALA A 94 5.92 -4.24 -12.74
CA ALA A 94 4.72 -4.51 -13.55
C ALA A 94 4.46 -6.02 -13.70
N ARG A 95 5.50 -6.80 -13.97
CA ARG A 95 5.38 -8.27 -14.06
C ARG A 95 5.11 -8.93 -12.72
N ILE A 96 5.64 -8.39 -11.62
CA ILE A 96 5.36 -8.90 -10.27
C ILE A 96 3.88 -8.67 -9.93
N ILE A 97 3.37 -7.44 -10.07
CA ILE A 97 1.99 -7.12 -9.72
C ILE A 97 0.95 -7.86 -10.59
N ALA A 98 1.29 -8.19 -11.84
CA ALA A 98 0.47 -9.03 -12.70
C ALA A 98 0.21 -10.42 -12.10
N ARG A 99 1.17 -10.96 -11.33
CA ARG A 99 1.00 -12.24 -10.61
C ARG A 99 0.11 -12.13 -9.37
N PHE A 100 -0.31 -10.92 -9.03
CA PHE A 100 -1.29 -10.62 -7.99
C PHE A 100 -2.61 -10.11 -8.57
N GLY A 101 -2.81 -10.18 -9.90
CA GLY A 101 -4.08 -9.78 -10.54
C GLY A 101 -4.20 -8.29 -10.85
N HIS A 102 -3.08 -7.57 -10.92
CA HIS A 102 -3.06 -6.14 -11.25
C HIS A 102 -2.42 -5.87 -12.60
N GLU A 103 -2.91 -4.84 -13.30
CA GLU A 103 -2.39 -4.41 -14.58
C GLU A 103 -1.58 -3.11 -14.44
N ALA A 104 -0.59 -2.91 -15.31
CA ALA A 104 0.29 -1.75 -15.24
C ALA A 104 -0.07 -0.70 -16.30
N VAL A 105 -0.35 0.52 -15.87
CA VAL A 105 -0.44 1.70 -16.75
C VAL A 105 0.91 2.39 -16.77
N ARG A 106 1.54 2.42 -17.95
CA ARG A 106 2.94 2.85 -18.10
C ARG A 106 3.10 4.37 -18.12
N GLY A 107 3.67 4.93 -17.06
CA GLY A 107 4.08 6.33 -16.99
C GLY A 107 4.54 6.75 -15.60
N SER A 108 5.11 7.96 -15.51
CA SER A 108 5.51 8.59 -14.26
C SER A 108 5.41 10.10 -14.36
N SER A 109 5.50 10.80 -13.22
CA SER A 109 5.60 12.27 -13.20
C SER A 109 6.79 12.81 -14.02
N THR A 110 7.78 11.97 -14.31
CA THR A 110 8.99 12.32 -15.07
C THR A 110 8.92 11.97 -16.56
N ARG A 111 8.18 10.92 -16.94
CA ARG A 111 8.10 10.45 -18.33
C ARG A 111 6.70 9.89 -18.60
N GLY A 112 6.01 10.46 -19.58
CA GLY A 112 4.70 9.99 -20.03
C GLY A 112 3.55 10.23 -19.04
N GLY A 113 3.73 11.08 -18.03
CA GLY A 113 2.75 11.31 -16.96
C GLY A 113 1.37 11.77 -17.45
N ALA A 114 1.31 12.70 -18.40
CA ALA A 114 0.04 13.18 -18.96
C ALA A 114 -0.71 12.07 -19.72
N GLY A 115 -0.01 11.26 -20.52
CA GLY A 115 -0.61 10.13 -21.23
C GLY A 115 -1.09 9.04 -20.28
N ALA A 116 -0.32 8.75 -19.24
CA ALA A 116 -0.70 7.78 -18.23
C ALA A 116 -1.90 8.26 -17.40
N LEU A 117 -1.95 9.54 -17.02
CA LEU A 117 -3.11 10.12 -16.34
C LEU A 117 -4.38 10.02 -17.20
N ARG A 118 -4.30 10.35 -18.50
CA ARG A 118 -5.43 10.16 -19.44
C ARG A 118 -5.88 8.70 -19.51
N SER A 119 -4.94 7.77 -19.51
CA SER A 119 -5.24 6.33 -19.53
C SER A 119 -5.96 5.88 -18.26
N LEU A 120 -5.50 6.34 -17.08
CA LEU A 120 -6.17 6.09 -15.81
C LEU A 120 -7.57 6.71 -15.77
N ILE A 121 -7.75 7.93 -16.31
CA ILE A 121 -9.09 8.56 -16.39
C ILE A 121 -10.03 7.70 -17.23
N LYS A 122 -9.58 7.22 -18.40
CA LYS A 122 -10.37 6.34 -19.27
C LYS A 122 -10.76 5.04 -18.54
N LEU A 123 -9.81 4.41 -17.87
CA LEU A 123 -10.03 3.17 -17.11
C LEU A 123 -11.00 3.39 -15.94
N GLY A 124 -10.80 4.44 -15.15
CA GLY A 124 -11.68 4.80 -14.05
C GLY A 124 -13.12 5.03 -14.50
N ARG A 125 -13.31 5.75 -15.62
CA ARG A 125 -14.65 5.96 -16.22
C ARG A 125 -15.29 4.69 -16.76
N SER A 126 -14.49 3.69 -17.14
CA SER A 126 -14.98 2.38 -17.59
C SER A 126 -15.33 1.42 -16.44
N GLY A 127 -15.34 1.89 -15.19
CA GLY A 127 -15.64 1.06 -14.03
C GLY A 127 -14.48 0.14 -13.62
N LYS A 128 -13.24 0.58 -13.83
CA LYS A 128 -12.04 -0.13 -13.36
C LYS A 128 -11.40 0.60 -12.19
N ASP A 129 -10.91 -0.16 -11.22
CA ASP A 129 -10.11 0.41 -10.14
C ASP A 129 -8.77 0.88 -10.68
N VAL A 130 -8.36 2.06 -10.22
CA VAL A 130 -7.09 2.66 -10.58
C VAL A 130 -6.27 2.90 -9.33
N VAL A 131 -4.96 2.73 -9.45
CA VAL A 131 -4.05 2.76 -8.31
C VAL A 131 -2.92 3.73 -8.59
N VAL A 132 -2.71 4.65 -7.66
CA VAL A 132 -1.70 5.68 -7.78
C VAL A 132 -0.90 5.81 -6.50
N THR A 133 0.36 6.18 -6.67
CA THR A 133 1.27 6.52 -5.58
C THR A 133 1.50 8.03 -5.59
N PRO A 134 0.76 8.80 -4.78
CA PRO A 134 0.61 10.24 -4.98
C PRO A 134 1.86 11.06 -4.66
N ASP A 135 2.83 10.50 -3.92
CA ASP A 135 4.12 11.14 -3.63
C ASP A 135 5.10 11.15 -4.82
N GLY A 136 4.97 10.20 -5.74
CA GLY A 136 5.86 10.08 -6.90
C GLY A 136 7.31 9.71 -6.54
N PRO A 137 8.14 9.32 -7.52
CA PRO A 137 9.50 8.82 -7.26
C PRO A 137 10.50 9.89 -6.81
N LYS A 138 10.25 11.17 -7.13
CA LYS A 138 11.15 12.31 -6.87
C LYS A 138 10.66 13.27 -5.78
N GLY A 139 9.46 13.07 -5.26
CA GLY A 139 8.85 14.03 -4.32
C GLY A 139 9.28 13.78 -2.87
N PRO A 140 9.12 14.78 -1.98
CA PRO A 140 9.29 14.55 -0.55
C PRO A 140 8.38 13.40 -0.11
N ARG A 141 8.94 12.49 0.69
CA ARG A 141 8.26 11.27 1.13
C ARG A 141 6.92 11.63 1.78
N GLN A 142 5.85 10.94 1.36
CA GLN A 142 4.52 11.08 1.94
C GLN A 142 3.85 12.46 1.73
N VAL A 143 4.19 13.16 0.65
CA VAL A 143 3.51 14.40 0.25
C VAL A 143 2.73 14.17 -1.04
N ALA A 144 1.41 14.22 -0.96
CA ALA A 144 0.54 13.97 -2.10
C ALA A 144 0.65 15.08 -3.16
N LYS A 145 0.76 14.68 -4.44
CA LYS A 145 0.74 15.58 -5.59
C LYS A 145 -0.67 15.75 -6.15
N LEU A 146 -0.92 16.86 -6.84
CA LEU A 146 -2.21 17.21 -7.44
C LEU A 146 -2.78 16.16 -8.40
N GLY A 147 -1.94 15.31 -9.00
CA GLY A 147 -2.38 14.31 -9.98
C GLY A 147 -3.48 13.37 -9.47
N VAL A 148 -3.47 12.98 -8.19
CA VAL A 148 -4.53 12.14 -7.62
C VAL A 148 -5.86 12.88 -7.51
N ILE A 149 -5.80 14.18 -7.18
CA ILE A 149 -6.99 15.04 -7.07
C ILE A 149 -7.57 15.31 -8.46
N GLN A 150 -6.71 15.56 -9.46
CA GLN A 150 -7.13 15.71 -10.85
C GLN A 150 -7.79 14.44 -11.40
N LEU A 151 -7.23 13.26 -11.07
CA LEU A 151 -7.81 11.97 -11.42
C LEU A 151 -9.20 11.83 -10.80
N ALA A 152 -9.35 12.07 -9.50
CA ALA A 152 -10.64 11.98 -8.80
C ALA A 152 -11.67 12.97 -9.35
N LYS A 153 -11.27 14.21 -9.61
CA LYS A 153 -12.16 15.22 -10.22
C LYS A 153 -12.63 14.81 -11.62
N ALA A 154 -11.74 14.22 -12.43
CA ALA A 154 -12.06 13.84 -13.80
C ALA A 154 -12.88 12.55 -13.91
N THR A 155 -12.77 11.64 -12.94
CA THR A 155 -13.48 10.35 -12.93
C THR A 155 -14.71 10.33 -12.04
N GLY A 156 -14.80 11.22 -11.04
CA GLY A 156 -15.84 11.18 -10.01
C GLY A 156 -15.67 10.05 -8.99
N LEU A 157 -14.55 9.31 -9.05
CA LEU A 157 -14.31 8.18 -8.16
C LEU A 157 -13.79 8.64 -6.79
N PRO A 158 -14.17 7.96 -5.70
CA PRO A 158 -13.63 8.24 -4.38
C PRO A 158 -12.15 7.83 -4.29
N ILE A 159 -11.37 8.64 -3.56
CA ILE A 159 -9.98 8.30 -3.21
C ILE A 159 -9.99 7.47 -1.93
N VAL A 160 -9.45 6.26 -1.99
CA VAL A 160 -9.31 5.35 -0.86
C VAL A 160 -7.84 5.26 -0.47
N PRO A 161 -7.42 5.85 0.65
CA PRO A 161 -6.05 5.70 1.14
C PRO A 161 -5.85 4.29 1.71
N LEU A 162 -4.76 3.64 1.32
CA LEU A 162 -4.34 2.35 1.87
C LEU A 162 -2.94 2.49 2.46
N GLY A 163 -2.83 2.11 3.73
CA GLY A 163 -1.58 2.11 4.47
C GLY A 163 -1.23 0.72 4.97
N PHE A 164 0.06 0.47 5.13
CA PHE A 164 0.58 -0.75 5.73
C PHE A 164 1.50 -0.41 6.92
N ALA A 165 1.30 -1.11 8.03
CA ALA A 165 2.09 -0.95 9.24
C ALA A 165 2.40 -2.32 9.87
N CYS A 166 3.59 -2.45 10.47
CA CYS A 166 4.03 -3.65 11.17
C CYS A 166 4.16 -3.35 12.66
N SER A 167 3.61 -4.23 13.50
CA SER A 167 3.86 -4.20 14.95
C SER A 167 5.15 -4.95 15.28
N LYS A 168 5.93 -4.43 16.22
CA LYS A 168 7.27 -4.92 16.59
C LYS A 168 7.25 -6.17 17.50
N LYS A 169 6.14 -6.90 17.59
CA LYS A 169 6.04 -8.06 18.47
C LYS A 169 6.73 -9.26 17.80
N ASN A 170 7.98 -9.51 18.19
CA ASN A 170 8.77 -10.71 17.88
C ASN A 170 9.40 -10.78 16.48
N SER A 171 9.94 -9.68 15.96
CA SER A 171 11.08 -9.82 15.03
C SER A 171 12.24 -10.42 15.85
N SER A 172 12.53 -11.69 15.61
CA SER A 172 13.61 -12.51 16.20
C SER A 172 14.81 -11.73 16.72
N ARG A 173 15.46 -12.25 17.77
CA ARG A 173 16.76 -11.86 18.39
C ARG A 173 17.96 -11.70 17.43
N ALA A 174 17.76 -11.59 16.13
CA ALA A 174 18.72 -11.14 15.13
C ALA A 174 18.31 -9.73 14.67
N GLY A 175 19.04 -8.72 15.13
CA GLY A 175 18.73 -7.31 14.90
C GLY A 175 18.80 -6.88 13.43
N ILE A 176 17.73 -7.09 12.67
CA ILE A 176 17.49 -6.41 11.39
C ILE A 176 16.51 -5.25 11.60
N ALA A 177 16.99 -4.23 12.30
CA ALA A 177 16.21 -3.06 12.73
C ALA A 177 16.02 -1.97 11.65
N SER A 178 16.17 -2.26 10.34
CA SER A 178 16.34 -1.19 9.34
C SER A 178 15.17 -0.90 8.40
N TRP A 179 14.09 -1.69 8.34
CA TRP A 179 13.23 -1.62 7.14
C TRP A 179 11.77 -1.21 7.27
N CYS A 180 11.27 -0.84 8.45
CA CYS A 180 9.99 -0.15 8.58
C CYS A 180 10.05 0.89 9.70
N ARG A 181 10.52 2.09 9.38
CA ARG A 181 10.38 3.25 10.26
C ARG A 181 9.07 3.96 9.92
N THR A 182 7.95 3.43 10.40
CA THR A 182 6.68 4.16 10.42
C THR A 182 6.73 5.15 11.58
N ARG A 183 6.81 6.45 11.31
CA ARG A 183 6.52 7.48 12.31
C ARG A 183 5.00 7.68 12.29
N PHE A 184 4.31 7.19 13.31
CA PHE A 184 2.96 7.66 13.59
C PHE A 184 3.05 9.13 14.02
N PRO A 185 2.22 10.05 13.50
CA PRO A 185 1.84 11.19 14.32
C PRO A 185 1.09 10.62 15.52
N ALA A 186 1.51 10.99 16.73
CA ALA A 186 0.83 10.59 17.96
C ALA A 186 -0.62 11.10 17.88
N ALA A 187 -1.54 10.23 17.47
CA ALA A 187 -2.94 10.42 17.76
C ALA A 187 -3.07 10.28 19.27
N SER A 188 -3.44 11.38 19.92
CA SER A 188 -3.89 11.43 21.29
C SER A 188 -5.00 10.40 21.49
N SER A 189 -4.66 9.25 22.04
CA SER A 189 -5.60 8.36 22.69
C SER A 189 -5.14 8.21 24.13
N SER A 190 -5.68 9.08 24.98
CA SER A 190 -5.88 8.77 26.39
C SER A 190 -6.66 7.46 26.46
N GLY A 191 -5.98 6.42 26.94
CA GLY A 191 -6.54 5.09 27.08
C GLY A 191 -5.58 4.30 27.95
N GLU A 192 -5.77 4.41 29.26
CA GLU A 192 -5.07 3.59 30.24
C GLU A 192 -5.12 2.10 29.85
N PRO A 193 -4.02 1.35 29.97
CA PRO A 193 -4.05 -0.09 29.83
C PRO A 193 -4.67 -0.73 31.09
N ARG A 194 -6.00 -0.86 31.12
CA ARG A 194 -6.69 -1.76 32.06
C ARG A 194 -6.77 -3.17 31.48
N SER A 195 -5.82 -4.02 31.85
CA SER A 195 -6.07 -5.42 32.23
C SER A 195 -4.75 -6.11 32.61
N GLY A 196 -4.19 -5.70 33.74
CA GLY A 196 -3.24 -6.52 34.48
C GLY A 196 -4.00 -7.60 35.24
N PHE A 197 -3.77 -8.86 34.88
CA PHE A 197 -4.08 -10.01 35.71
C PHE A 197 -3.20 -9.91 36.97
N ARG A 198 -3.75 -9.43 38.09
CA ARG A 198 -3.07 -9.41 39.39
C ARG A 198 -3.77 -10.40 40.32
N ALA A 199 -3.02 -11.42 40.73
CA ALA A 199 -3.45 -12.47 41.62
C ALA A 199 -4.01 -11.90 42.94
N ARG A 200 -5.19 -12.40 43.33
CA ARG A 200 -5.84 -12.17 44.62
C ARG A 200 -4.91 -12.56 45.77
N ARG A 201 -4.75 -11.67 46.75
CA ARG A 201 -4.64 -12.07 48.17
C ARG A 201 -5.84 -11.49 48.92
N ARG A 202 -6.62 -12.38 49.52
CA ARG A 202 -7.65 -12.09 50.51
C ARG A 202 -6.97 -11.77 51.83
N THR A 203 -7.52 -10.80 52.57
CA THR A 203 -7.77 -10.83 54.04
C THR A 203 -8.59 -9.58 54.43
N PRO A 204 -9.28 -9.57 55.60
CA PRO A 204 -10.71 -9.25 55.65
C PRO A 204 -11.11 -7.88 56.23
N ARG A 205 -12.25 -7.41 55.72
CA ARG A 205 -13.42 -6.78 56.37
C ARG A 205 -13.23 -6.06 57.72
N LEU A 206 -13.50 -4.75 57.73
CA LEU A 206 -14.34 -4.08 58.73
C LEU A 206 -15.15 -2.95 58.05
N SER A 207 -16.45 -2.91 58.36
CA SER A 207 -17.42 -1.82 58.15
C SER A 207 -17.88 -1.35 59.54
N PRO A 208 -18.78 -0.36 59.72
CA PRO A 208 -19.32 0.68 58.82
C PRO A 208 -19.14 2.09 59.46
N LEU A 209 -19.64 3.18 58.82
CA LEU A 209 -20.35 4.30 59.48
C LEU A 209 -20.72 5.41 58.48
N VAL A 210 -22.02 5.47 58.17
CA VAL A 210 -22.97 6.61 58.32
C VAL A 210 -22.60 8.04 57.83
N SER A 211 -23.66 8.69 57.30
CA SER A 211 -23.91 10.14 57.05
C SER A 211 -23.43 10.68 55.70
N ASN A 212 -24.24 11.05 54.69
CA ASN A 212 -25.48 11.86 54.56
C ASN A 212 -25.18 13.38 54.38
N TRP A 213 -25.81 13.99 53.35
CA TRP A 213 -25.86 15.44 52.99
C TRP A 213 -24.56 16.05 52.37
N ASN A 214 -24.54 16.98 51.41
CA ASN A 214 -25.55 17.85 50.78
C ASN A 214 -25.05 18.36 49.40
N ARG A 215 -25.97 18.87 48.58
CA ARG A 215 -25.71 19.63 47.33
C ARG A 215 -25.15 21.03 47.62
N PRO A 216 -24.56 21.68 46.61
CA PRO A 216 -25.28 22.80 45.95
C PRO A 216 -25.73 22.48 44.52
#